data_AF-A0A951DUI8-F1
#
_entry.id   AF-A0A951DUI8-F1
#
_cell.length_a   1.000
_cell.length_b   1.000
_cell.length_c   1.000
_cell.angle_alpha   90.00
_cell.angle_beta   90.00
_cell.angle_gamma   90.00
#
_symmetry.space_group_name_H-M   'P 1'
#
loop_
_entity.id
_entity.type
_entity.pdbx_description
1 polymer ?
#
loop_
_entity_poly.entity_id
_entity_poly.type
_entity_poly.pdbx_seq_one_letter_code
_entity_poly.pdbx_strand_id
1 'polypeptide(L)'
;DQFQFLGPNLVPATVSFEVHWQAIGPTRSLGSGTAVPPTDPAAFVGQFARARAIGSFSGTELGFRFRSDAGVSSDQGYAELGHERNGVFL
;
A
#
# COMPACT_ATOMS: atom_id res chain seq x y z
N ASP A 1 -26.77 -6.47 40.66
CA ASP A 1 -26.21 -5.10 40.63
C ASP A 1 -24.81 -5.10 40.07
N GLN A 2 -24.62 -4.49 38.90
CA GLN A 2 -23.31 -4.28 38.28
C GLN A 2 -23.03 -2.78 38.36
N PHE A 3 -22.00 -2.39 39.12
CA PHE A 3 -21.53 -1.01 39.18
C PHE A 3 -20.29 -0.87 38.31
N GLN A 4 -20.33 0.05 37.34
CA GLN A 4 -19.16 0.50 36.59
C GLN A 4 -18.84 1.92 37.03
N PHE A 5 -17.71 2.10 37.70
CA PHE A 5 -17.12 3.42 37.95
C PHE A 5 -16.06 3.69 36.86
N LEU A 6 -15.99 4.94 36.37
CA LEU A 6 -14.96 5.52 35.46
C LEU A 6 -15.14 5.40 33.93
N GLY A 7 -16.36 5.20 33.40
CA GLY A 7 -16.61 5.29 31.95
C GLY A 7 -15.93 4.19 31.11
N PRO A 8 -15.99 4.24 29.76
CA PRO A 8 -15.27 3.29 28.93
C PRO A 8 -13.76 3.49 29.11
N ASN A 9 -13.06 2.45 29.55
CA ASN A 9 -11.59 2.40 29.57
C ASN A 9 -11.09 2.46 28.11
N LEU A 10 -10.87 3.67 27.60
CA LEU A 10 -10.10 3.90 26.39
C LEU A 10 -8.64 3.70 26.75
N VAL A 11 -8.16 2.46 26.64
CA VAL A 11 -6.73 2.18 26.76
C VAL A 11 -6.07 2.66 25.47
N PRO A 12 -5.14 3.63 25.52
CA PRO A 12 -4.44 4.05 24.32
C PRO A 12 -3.61 2.88 23.78
N ALA A 13 -3.85 2.52 22.52
CA ALA A 13 -3.05 1.55 21.80
C ALA A 13 -2.25 2.27 20.70
N THR A 14 -0.96 1.92 20.58
CA THR A 14 -0.11 2.38 19.48
C THR A 14 0.07 1.26 18.49
N VAL A 15 -0.26 1.52 17.23
CA VAL A 15 0.06 0.64 16.11
C VAL A 15 1.13 1.32 15.26
N SER A 16 2.18 0.59 14.93
CA SER A 16 3.24 1.03 14.03
C SER A 16 3.39 0.01 12.90
N PHE A 17 3.53 0.52 11.68
CA PHE A 17 3.75 -0.30 10.51
C PHE A 17 4.85 0.30 9.64
N GLU A 18 5.60 -0.57 8.98
CA GLU A 18 6.61 -0.23 8.00
C GLU A 18 6.40 -1.11 6.77
N VAL A 19 6.44 -0.50 5.58
CA VAL A 19 6.29 -1.22 4.32
C VAL A 19 7.41 -0.82 3.38
N HIS A 20 8.23 -1.78 3.00
CA HIS A 20 9.21 -1.61 1.93
C HIS A 20 8.66 -2.14 0.62
N TRP A 21 8.83 -1.35 -0.44
CA TRP A 21 8.42 -1.74 -1.78
C TRP A 21 9.64 -1.94 -2.67
N GLN A 22 9.64 -3.02 -3.45
CA GLN A 22 10.71 -3.34 -4.38
C GLN A 22 10.14 -3.74 -5.74
N ALA A 23 10.69 -3.20 -6.82
CA ALA A 23 10.38 -3.67 -8.17
C ALA A 23 10.93 -5.08 -8.38
N ILE A 24 10.08 -6.01 -8.81
CA ILE A 24 10.40 -7.41 -9.08
C ILE A 24 10.21 -7.72 -10.57
N GLY A 25 11.14 -7.22 -11.38
CA GLY A 25 11.17 -7.47 -12.82
C GLY A 25 11.43 -6.23 -13.66
N PRO A 26 11.46 -6.37 -14.99
CA PRO A 26 11.67 -5.25 -15.88
C PRO A 26 10.45 -4.33 -15.91
N THR A 27 10.72 -3.06 -16.17
CA THR A 27 9.70 -2.06 -16.45
C THR A 27 9.04 -2.32 -17.81
N ARG A 28 7.72 -2.16 -17.88
CA ARG A 28 6.93 -2.22 -19.12
C ARG A 28 6.23 -0.88 -19.39
N SER A 29 6.13 -0.53 -20.67
CA SER A 29 5.29 0.56 -21.13
C SER A 29 3.82 0.19 -20.97
N LEU A 30 3.03 1.08 -20.37
CA LEU A 30 1.58 1.01 -20.35
C LEU A 30 0.99 2.23 -21.03
N GLY A 31 -0.20 2.07 -21.60
CA GLY A 31 -0.92 3.14 -22.29
C GLY A 31 -0.68 3.20 -23.80
N SER A 32 -1.38 4.14 -24.42
CA SER A 32 -1.40 4.40 -25.87
C SER A 32 -1.32 5.89 -26.22
N GLY A 33 -1.39 6.79 -25.23
CA GLY A 33 -1.13 8.22 -25.44
C GLY A 33 -2.06 8.84 -26.47
N THR A 34 -1.48 9.53 -27.46
CA THR A 34 -2.23 10.20 -28.55
C THR A 34 -2.86 9.25 -29.56
N ALA A 35 -2.62 7.94 -29.47
CA ALA A 35 -3.25 6.96 -30.35
C ALA A 35 -4.73 6.69 -29.99
N VAL A 36 -5.19 7.15 -28.82
CA VAL A 36 -6.57 7.03 -28.33
C VAL A 36 -7.14 8.40 -27.95
N PRO A 37 -8.48 8.57 -27.91
CA PRO A 37 -9.09 9.81 -27.43
C PRO A 37 -8.63 10.17 -26.00
N PRO A 38 -8.52 11.45 -25.62
CA PRO A 38 -8.04 11.82 -24.29
C PRO A 38 -8.97 11.40 -23.13
N THR A 39 -10.22 11.02 -23.43
CA THR A 39 -11.16 10.44 -22.47
C THR A 39 -10.95 8.93 -22.24
N ASP A 40 -10.13 8.27 -23.06
CA ASP A 40 -9.81 6.86 -22.90
C ASP A 40 -8.79 6.68 -21.76
N PRO A 41 -9.00 5.77 -20.79
CA PRO A 41 -8.00 5.46 -19.76
C PRO A 41 -6.61 5.09 -20.32
N ALA A 42 -6.53 4.57 -21.54
CA ALA A 42 -5.26 4.30 -22.22
C ALA A 42 -4.55 5.57 -22.73
N ALA A 43 -5.14 6.76 -22.61
CA ALA A 43 -4.47 8.01 -22.95
C ALA A 43 -3.31 8.34 -22.00
N PHE A 44 -3.30 7.76 -20.79
CA PHE A 44 -2.18 7.84 -19.84
C PHE A 44 -1.06 6.91 -20.27
N VAL A 45 0.18 7.40 -20.25
CA VAL A 45 1.36 6.59 -20.59
C VAL A 45 2.25 6.48 -19.36
N GLY A 46 2.73 5.28 -19.06
CA GLY A 46 3.62 5.09 -17.93
C GLY A 46 4.60 3.95 -18.13
N GLN A 47 5.60 3.93 -17.26
CA GLN A 47 6.67 2.95 -17.24
C GLN A 47 6.66 2.29 -15.87
N PHE A 48 6.12 1.07 -15.80
CA PHE A 48 5.83 0.39 -14.53
C PHE A 48 6.45 -1.01 -14.47
N ALA A 49 6.95 -1.41 -13.31
CA ALA A 49 7.36 -2.78 -13.00
C ALA A 49 6.44 -3.33 -11.90
N ARG A 50 6.22 -4.65 -11.90
CA ARG A 50 5.52 -5.30 -10.78
C ARG A 50 6.30 -5.05 -9.48
N ALA A 51 5.60 -4.79 -8.38
CA ALA A 51 6.18 -4.49 -7.09
C ALA A 51 5.86 -5.56 -6.04
N ARG A 52 6.83 -5.81 -5.16
CA ARG A 52 6.73 -6.64 -3.96
C ARG A 52 6.69 -5.73 -2.75
N ALA A 53 5.74 -5.96 -1.84
CA ALA A 53 5.70 -5.33 -0.53
C ALA A 53 6.27 -6.27 0.53
N ILE A 54 7.13 -5.74 1.40
CA ILE A 54 7.58 -6.42 2.61
C ILE A 54 7.11 -5.57 3.78
N GLY A 55 6.17 -6.10 4.57
CA GLY A 55 5.54 -5.39 5.67
C GLY A 55 6.04 -5.85 7.03
N SER A 56 6.13 -4.92 7.97
CA SER A 56 6.22 -5.24 9.41
C SER A 56 5.21 -4.41 10.18
N PHE A 57 4.53 -5.05 11.14
CA PHE A 57 3.49 -4.44 11.95
C PHE A 57 3.76 -4.73 13.42
N SER A 58 3.48 -3.76 14.28
CA SER A 58 3.55 -3.95 15.73
C SER A 58 2.44 -3.15 16.42
N GLY A 59 1.93 -3.70 17.51
CA GLY A 59 0.94 -3.04 18.34
C GLY A 59 1.33 -3.15 19.80
N THR A 60 1.12 -2.07 20.55
CA THR A 60 1.27 -2.05 22.01
C THR A 60 0.04 -1.42 22.64
N GLU A 61 -0.55 -2.16 23.57
CA GLU A 61 -1.60 -1.73 24.49
C GLU A 61 -1.19 -2.16 25.91
N LEU A 62 -1.75 -1.54 26.95
CA LEU A 62 -1.35 -1.77 28.35
C LEU A 62 -1.47 -3.27 28.73
N GLY A 63 -0.34 -3.99 28.73
CA GLY A 63 -0.27 -5.43 29.02
C GLY A 63 -0.26 -6.35 27.80
N PHE A 64 -0.41 -5.84 26.57
CA PHE A 64 -0.42 -6.63 25.33
C PHE A 64 0.55 -6.04 24.29
N ARG A 65 1.44 -6.89 23.76
CA ARG A 65 2.34 -6.53 22.67
C ARG A 65 2.31 -7.63 21.61
N PHE A 66 2.10 -7.25 20.35
CA PHE A 66 2.28 -8.15 19.23
C PHE A 66 3.24 -7.54 18.20
N ARG A 67 3.97 -8.41 17.50
CA ARG A 67 4.78 -8.07 16.34
C ARG A 67 4.47 -9.11 15.27
N SER A 68 4.19 -8.68 14.04
CA SER A 68 4.08 -9.61 12.92
C SER A 68 5.41 -10.32 12.69
N ASP A 69 5.38 -11.50 12.10
CA ASP A 69 6.59 -12.16 11.63
C ASP A 69 7.37 -11.21 10.70
N ALA A 70 8.69 -11.17 10.88
CA ALA A 70 9.54 -10.33 10.04
C ALA A 70 9.58 -10.90 8.62
N GLY A 71 9.35 -10.06 7.61
CA GLY A 71 9.55 -10.44 6.21
C GLY A 71 8.37 -11.10 5.52
N VAL A 72 7.14 -10.96 6.03
CA VAL A 72 5.94 -11.39 5.29
C VAL A 72 5.85 -10.57 4.00
N SER A 73 5.89 -11.26 2.86
CA SER A 73 5.94 -10.67 1.53
C SER A 73 4.65 -10.88 0.77
N SER A 74 4.19 -9.84 0.07
CA SER A 74 3.09 -9.96 -0.90
C SER A 74 3.61 -10.45 -2.26
N ASP A 75 4.29 -11.59 -2.34
CA ASP A 75 4.86 -12.09 -3.62
C ASP A 75 3.83 -12.24 -4.74
N GLN A 76 2.53 -12.25 -4.39
CA GLN A 76 1.37 -12.29 -5.29
C GLN A 76 0.64 -10.93 -5.42
N GLY A 77 1.23 -9.83 -4.96
CA GLY A 77 0.60 -8.51 -4.86
C GLY A 77 0.38 -7.81 -6.21
N TYR A 78 -0.77 -7.15 -6.35
CA TYR A 78 -1.21 -6.40 -7.55
C TYR A 78 -0.56 -5.00 -7.68
N ALA A 79 0.53 -4.73 -6.97
CA ALA A 79 1.15 -3.41 -6.99
C ALA A 79 2.11 -3.25 -8.16
N GLU A 80 2.18 -2.05 -8.71
CA GLU A 80 3.17 -1.65 -9.70
C GLU A 80 3.91 -0.39 -9.21
N LEU A 81 5.21 -0.31 -9.50
CA LEU A 81 6.07 0.83 -9.19
C LEU A 81 6.64 1.39 -10.48
N GLY A 82 6.66 2.71 -10.62
CA GLY A 82 7.14 3.32 -11.84
C GLY A 82 6.85 4.80 -11.96
N HIS A 83 7.08 5.31 -13.17
CA HIS A 83 6.85 6.70 -13.51
C HIS A 83 5.66 6.79 -14.46
N GLU A 84 4.65 7.52 -14.04
CA GLU A 84 3.59 7.97 -14.93
C GLU A 84 4.07 9.22 -15.70
N ARG A 85 3.68 9.32 -16.95
CA ARG A 85 3.72 10.57 -17.72
C ARG A 85 2.27 11.03 -17.92
N ASN A 86 2.06 12.33 -17.75
CA ASN A 86 0.77 12.93 -18.06
C ASN A 86 0.33 12.50 -19.46
N GLY A 87 -0.91 12.00 -19.54
CA GLY A 87 -1.53 11.64 -20.80
C GLY A 87 -1.81 12.87 -21.67
N VAL A 88 -2.58 12.66 -22.73
CA VAL A 88 -3.07 13.77 -23.54
C VAL A 88 -4.09 14.56 -22.71
N PHE A 89 -3.85 15.86 -22.52
CA PHE A 89 -4.81 16.75 -21.87
C PHE A 89 -5.94 17.09 -22.85
N LEU A 90 -7.19 17.07 -22.34
CA LEU A 90 -8.41 17.49 -23.05
C LEU A 90 -8.39 18.97 -23.41
#